data_AF-A0A3M6C8M7-F1
#
_entry.id   AF-A0A3M6C8M7-F1
#
_cell.length_a   1.000
_cell.length_b   1.000
_cell.length_c   1.000
_cell.angle_alpha   90.00
_cell.angle_beta   90.00
_cell.angle_gamma   90.00
#
_symmetry.space_group_name_H-M   'P 1'
#
loop_
_entity.id
_entity.type
_entity.pdbx_description
1 polymer ?
#
loop_
_entity_poly.entity_id
_entity_poly.type
_entity_poly.pdbx_seq_one_letter_code
_entity_poly.pdbx_strand_id
1 'polypeptide(L)'
;MFTDAVPPLLIAGGVLMPATIRAVRELPAFHLCGWRILDRWALESPAQLRSLESEGEIALLGRLFEQQQLEHSTLTSESALEQRRSGMAEHEILVLNEIPIQLA
;
A
#
# COMPACT_ATOMS: atom_id res chain seq x y z
N MET A 1 -16.36 -14.03 -14.10
CA MET A 1 -16.05 -13.94 -12.66
C MET A 1 -15.64 -12.50 -12.41
N PHE A 2 -16.56 -11.67 -11.90
CA PHE A 2 -16.31 -10.26 -11.68
C PHE A 2 -15.36 -10.12 -10.49
N THR A 3 -14.07 -9.94 -10.72
CA THR A 3 -13.27 -9.19 -9.76
C THR A 3 -13.67 -7.75 -9.96
N ASP A 4 -14.72 -7.31 -9.26
CA ASP A 4 -14.95 -5.89 -8.99
C ASP A 4 -13.63 -5.39 -8.40
N ALA A 5 -12.81 -4.76 -9.24
CA ALA A 5 -11.56 -4.17 -8.80
C ALA A 5 -11.98 -3.03 -7.89
N VAL A 6 -12.00 -3.30 -6.58
CA VAL A 6 -12.26 -2.30 -5.55
C VAL A 6 -11.43 -1.08 -5.91
N PRO A 7 -12.06 0.08 -6.20
CA PRO A 7 -11.31 1.23 -6.65
C PRO A 7 -10.27 1.58 -5.59
N PRO A 8 -9.00 1.78 -5.96
CA PRO A 8 -7.95 2.02 -4.99
C PRO A 8 -8.29 3.25 -4.12
N LEU A 9 -7.96 3.13 -2.84
CA LEU A 9 -8.26 4.05 -1.75
C LEU A 9 -9.71 4.00 -1.24
N LEU A 10 -10.51 2.99 -1.61
CA LEU A 10 -11.88 2.86 -1.11
C LEU A 10 -11.92 2.59 0.40
N ILE A 11 -11.09 1.65 0.88
CA ILE A 11 -11.07 1.25 2.29
C ILE A 11 -10.39 2.34 3.10
N ALA A 12 -9.26 2.86 2.60
CA ALA A 12 -8.55 3.97 3.21
C ALA A 12 -9.43 5.22 3.35
N GLY A 13 -10.29 5.50 2.36
CA GLY A 13 -11.23 6.62 2.41
C GLY A 13 -12.31 6.51 3.50
N GLY A 14 -12.54 5.32 4.06
CA GLY A 14 -13.40 5.14 5.24
C GLY A 14 -12.68 5.30 6.57
N VAL A 15 -11.34 5.38 6.58
CA VAL A 15 -10.51 5.40 7.79
C VAL A 15 -9.81 6.75 7.98
N LEU A 16 -9.28 7.30 6.89
CA LEU A 16 -8.48 8.52 6.84
C LEU A 16 -9.32 9.74 6.46
N MET A 17 -8.79 10.93 6.73
CA MET A 17 -9.39 12.19 6.33
C MET A 17 -9.39 12.35 4.81
N PRO A 18 -10.44 12.96 4.22
CA PRO A 18 -10.51 13.20 2.78
C PRO A 18 -9.34 14.03 2.23
N ALA A 19 -8.76 14.91 3.07
CA ALA A 19 -7.59 15.71 2.70
C ALA A 19 -6.36 14.83 2.44
N THR A 20 -6.11 13.84 3.30
CA THR A 20 -4.98 12.91 3.18
C THR A 20 -5.14 11.98 1.98
N ILE A 21 -6.35 11.47 1.73
CA ILE A 21 -6.64 10.69 0.51
C ILE A 21 -6.39 11.51 -0.75
N ARG A 22 -6.77 12.79 -0.74
CA ARG A 22 -6.53 13.71 -1.85
C ARG A 22 -5.03 13.97 -2.03
N ALA A 23 -4.27 14.21 -0.97
CA ALA A 23 -2.82 14.37 -1.04
C ALA A 23 -2.13 13.15 -1.66
N VAL A 24 -2.48 11.94 -1.23
CA VAL A 24 -1.95 10.69 -1.81
C VAL A 24 -2.31 10.50 -3.29
N ARG A 25 -3.43 11.05 -3.75
CA ARG A 25 -3.84 11.00 -5.17
C ARG A 25 -3.17 12.07 -6.03
N GLU A 26 -2.95 13.26 -5.49
CA GLU A 26 -2.44 14.42 -6.23
C GLU A 26 -0.90 14.42 -6.31
N LEU A 27 -0.22 13.84 -5.31
CA LEU A 27 1.24 13.79 -5.28
C LEU A 27 1.79 12.73 -6.26
N PRO A 28 2.71 13.10 -7.17
CA PRO A 28 3.27 12.17 -8.15
C PRO A 28 4.19 11.09 -7.54
N ALA A 29 4.57 11.26 -6.28
CA ALA A 29 5.36 10.30 -5.53
C ALA A 29 4.60 9.00 -5.24
N PHE A 30 3.27 9.03 -5.24
CA PHE A 30 2.44 7.86 -4.93
C PHE A 30 1.74 7.35 -6.19
N HIS A 31 1.70 6.03 -6.31
CA HIS A 31 1.08 5.35 -7.43
C HIS A 31 0.25 4.16 -6.93
N LEU A 32 -0.22 3.33 -7.85
CA LEU A 32 -1.11 2.20 -7.55
C LEU A 32 -0.57 1.26 -6.45
N CYS A 33 0.75 1.11 -6.32
CA CYS A 33 1.35 0.30 -5.24
C CYS A 33 1.08 0.95 -3.87
N GLY A 34 1.42 2.22 -3.69
CA GLY A 34 1.12 2.96 -2.47
C GLY A 34 -0.37 2.99 -2.16
N TRP A 35 -1.23 3.15 -3.16
CA TRP A 35 -2.68 3.15 -2.94
C TRP A 35 -3.20 1.80 -2.41
N ARG A 36 -2.67 0.68 -2.93
CA ARG A 36 -3.01 -0.67 -2.45
C ARG A 36 -2.45 -0.96 -1.06
N ILE A 37 -1.26 -0.44 -0.76
CA ILE A 37 -0.68 -0.49 0.60
C ILE A 37 -1.62 0.22 1.58
N LEU A 38 -2.10 1.42 1.23
CA LEU A 38 -2.94 2.20 2.12
C LEU A 38 -4.30 1.53 2.38
N ASP A 39 -4.92 0.94 1.35
CA ASP A 39 -6.14 0.13 1.53
C ASP A 39 -5.89 -1.10 2.40
N ARG A 40 -4.73 -1.77 2.23
CA ARG A 40 -4.36 -2.93 3.04
C ARG A 40 -4.16 -2.54 4.51
N TRP A 41 -3.46 -1.43 4.79
CA TRP A 41 -3.32 -0.90 6.15
C TRP A 41 -4.67 -0.48 6.75
N ALA A 42 -5.56 0.10 5.96
CA ALA A 42 -6.89 0.47 6.41
C ALA A 42 -7.76 -0.76 6.75
N LEU A 43 -7.56 -1.87 6.03
CA LEU A 43 -8.25 -3.13 6.29
C LEU A 43 -7.70 -3.86 7.52
N GLU A 44 -6.38 -3.99 7.61
CA GLU A 44 -5.71 -4.82 8.63
C GLU A 44 -5.50 -4.07 9.96
N SER A 45 -5.22 -2.77 9.88
CA SER A 45 -4.72 -1.95 11.00
C SER A 45 -5.35 -0.54 11.05
N PRO A 46 -6.69 -0.39 11.01
CA PRO A 46 -7.34 0.92 10.90
C PRO A 46 -7.07 1.86 12.10
N ALA A 47 -6.85 1.31 13.29
CA ALA A 47 -6.55 2.11 14.48
C ALA A 47 -5.13 2.72 14.41
N GLN A 48 -4.13 1.91 14.01
CA GLN A 48 -2.75 2.37 13.83
C GLN A 48 -2.66 3.36 12.68
N LEU A 49 -3.40 3.13 11.58
CA LEU A 49 -3.42 4.04 10.44
C LEU A 49 -3.97 5.42 10.83
N ARG A 50 -5.02 5.48 11.66
CA ARG A 50 -5.54 6.75 12.21
C ARG A 50 -4.57 7.41 13.19
N SER A 51 -3.86 6.63 14.01
CA SER A 51 -2.81 7.16 14.89
C SER A 51 -1.73 7.84 14.07
N LEU A 52 -1.25 7.18 13.01
CA LEU A 52 -0.22 7.70 12.12
C LEU A 52 -0.67 8.99 11.40
N GLU A 53 -1.93 9.07 10.97
CA GLU A 53 -2.49 10.33 10.42
C GLU A 53 -2.52 11.45 11.47
N SER A 54 -2.84 11.11 12.73
CA SER A 54 -2.90 12.08 13.84
C SER A 54 -1.52 12.58 14.28
N GLU A 55 -0.47 11.80 14.08
CA GLU A 55 0.93 12.22 14.27
C GLU A 55 1.34 13.30 13.25
N GLY A 56 0.66 13.32 12.09
CA GLY A 56 0.77 14.37 11.09
C GLY A 56 0.77 13.79 9.67
N GLU A 57 0.25 14.58 8.72
CA GLU A 57 0.15 14.16 7.32
C GLU A 57 1.52 13.75 6.73
N ILE A 58 2.58 14.50 7.05
CA ILE A 58 3.95 14.18 6.57
C ILE A 58 4.43 12.83 7.12
N ALA A 59 4.10 12.47 8.37
CA ALA A 59 4.48 11.19 8.95
C ALA A 59 3.82 10.03 8.21
N LEU A 60 2.51 10.14 7.95
CA LEU A 60 1.77 9.16 7.16
C LEU A 60 2.32 9.04 5.73
N LEU A 61 2.50 10.17 5.04
CA LEU A 61 3.01 10.18 3.67
C LEU A 61 4.43 9.63 3.59
N GLY A 62 5.30 9.98 4.54
CA GLY A 62 6.67 9.45 4.64
C GLY A 62 6.67 7.94 4.81
N ARG A 63 5.88 7.43 5.76
CA ARG A 63 5.80 5.99 6.02
C ARG A 63 5.22 5.22 4.83
N LEU A 64 4.18 5.77 4.19
CA LEU A 64 3.61 5.19 2.97
C LEU A 64 4.64 5.14 1.84
N PHE A 65 5.43 6.19 1.70
CA PHE A 65 6.44 6.29 0.64
C PHE A 65 7.54 5.25 0.86
N GLU A 66 8.06 5.12 2.09
CA GLU A 66 9.03 4.07 2.44
C GLU A 66 8.51 2.67 2.09
N GLN A 67 7.27 2.37 2.48
CA GLN A 67 6.66 1.07 2.20
C GLN A 67 6.48 0.84 0.70
N GLN A 68 6.04 1.87 -0.05
CA GLN A 68 5.89 1.79 -1.49
C GLN A 68 7.22 1.49 -2.17
N GLN A 69 8.31 2.16 -1.77
CA GLN A 69 9.63 1.92 -2.34
C GLN A 69 10.11 0.49 -2.07
N LEU A 70 9.88 0.00 -0.85
CA LEU A 70 10.23 -1.37 -0.46
C LEU A 70 9.48 -2.40 -1.30
N GLU A 71 8.14 -2.33 -1.32
CA GLU A 71 7.32 -3.29 -2.07
C GLU A 71 7.56 -3.20 -3.58
N HIS A 72 7.68 -1.99 -4.13
CA HIS A 72 7.95 -1.80 -5.54
C HIS A 72 9.30 -2.38 -5.94
N SER A 73 10.35 -2.14 -5.15
CA SER A 73 11.69 -2.70 -5.41
C SER A 73 11.65 -4.23 -5.41
N THR A 74 11.00 -4.84 -4.41
CA THR A 74 10.87 -6.29 -4.33
C THR A 74 10.08 -6.85 -5.51
N LEU A 75 8.94 -6.25 -5.85
CA LEU A 75 8.08 -6.72 -6.95
C LEU A 75 8.67 -6.50 -8.35
N THR A 76 9.68 -5.63 -8.48
CA THR A 76 10.39 -5.37 -9.75
C THR A 76 11.75 -6.07 -9.84
N SER A 77 12.15 -6.81 -8.80
CA SER A 77 13.34 -7.65 -8.84
C SER A 77 13.23 -8.79 -9.87
N GLU A 78 14.36 -9.23 -10.42
CA GLU A 78 14.37 -10.31 -11.43
C GLU A 78 13.72 -11.60 -10.91
N SER A 79 13.98 -11.97 -9.66
CA SER A 79 13.38 -13.13 -9.01
C SER A 79 11.86 -13.00 -8.88
N ALA A 80 11.36 -11.83 -8.49
CA ALA A 80 9.92 -11.57 -8.44
C ALA A 80 9.28 -11.63 -9.82
N LEU A 81 9.94 -11.13 -10.87
CA LEU A 81 9.43 -11.21 -12.24
C LEU A 81 9.35 -12.67 -12.73
N GLU A 82 10.32 -13.52 -12.37
CA GLU A 82 10.27 -14.96 -12.65
C GLU A 82 9.13 -15.66 -11.88
N GLN A 83 8.96 -15.33 -10.60
CA GLN A 83 7.86 -15.84 -9.78
C GLN A 83 6.48 -15.42 -10.32
N ARG A 84 6.34 -14.18 -10.81
CA ARG A 84 5.11 -13.75 -11.49
C ARG A 84 4.87 -14.54 -12.77
N ARG A 85 5.92 -14.83 -13.54
CA ARG A 85 5.82 -15.64 -14.77
C ARG A 85 5.42 -17.08 -14.48
N SER A 86 5.76 -17.63 -13.31
CA SER A 86 5.30 -18.95 -12.87
C SER A 86 3.88 -18.94 -12.28
N GLY A 87 3.23 -17.78 -12.19
CA GLY A 87 1.84 -17.63 -11.76
C GLY A 87 1.67 -17.20 -10.30
N MET A 88 2.74 -16.85 -9.58
CA MET A 88 2.61 -16.33 -8.21
C MET A 88 1.99 -14.94 -8.18
N ALA A 89 1.11 -14.71 -7.21
CA ALA A 89 0.51 -13.42 -6.96
C ALA A 89 1.48 -12.47 -6.23
N GLU A 90 1.28 -11.16 -6.38
CA GLU A 90 2.15 -10.13 -5.79
C GLU A 90 2.25 -10.27 -4.25
N HIS A 91 1.15 -10.60 -3.57
CA HIS A 91 1.17 -10.79 -2.12
C HIS A 91 2.01 -12.00 -1.70
N GLU A 92 2.00 -13.09 -2.46
CA GLU A 92 2.80 -14.29 -2.18
C GLU A 92 4.29 -13.98 -2.34
N ILE A 93 4.65 -13.18 -3.34
CA ILE A 93 6.02 -12.72 -3.57
C ILE A 93 6.50 -11.83 -2.41
N LEU A 94 5.67 -10.89 -1.95
CA LEU A 94 6.03 -10.03 -0.82
C LEU A 94 6.25 -10.85 0.46
N VAL A 95 5.38 -11.81 0.74
CA VAL A 95 5.52 -12.72 1.91
C VAL A 95 6.78 -13.58 1.79
N LEU A 96 7.06 -14.12 0.60
CA LEU A 96 8.24 -14.94 0.35
C LEU A 96 9.56 -14.16 0.53
N ASN A 97 9.55 -12.86 0.23
CA ASN A 97 10.69 -11.96 0.41
C ASN A 97 10.70 -11.27 1.78
N GLU A 98 9.92 -11.78 2.75
CA GLU A 98 9.86 -11.29 4.13
C GLU A 98 9.53 -9.79 4.26
N ILE A 99 8.80 -9.25 3.28
CA ILE A 99 8.41 -7.83 3.29
C ILE A 99 7.25 -7.65 4.27
N PRO A 100 7.39 -6.78 5.29
CA PRO A 100 6.32 -6.53 6.24
C PRO A 100 5.18 -5.79 5.54
N ILE A 101 4.05 -6.46 5.33
CA ILE A 101 2.89 -5.88 4.63
C ILE A 101 1.96 -5.09 5.56
N GLN A 102 2.11 -5.30 6.87
CA GLN A 102 1.30 -4.70 7.93
C GLN A 102 1.92 -3.38 8.43
N LEU A 103 1.05 -2.50 8.92
CA LEU A 103 1.48 -1.29 9.60
C LEU A 103 1.88 -1.65 11.05
N ALA A 104 3.18 -1.62 11.34
CA ALA A 104 3.74 -1.86 12.67
C ALA A 104 3.46 -0.69 13.62
#